data_AF-A0A2D8HQQ4-F1
#
_entry.id   AF-A0A2D8HQQ4-F1
#
_cell.length_a   1.000
_cell.length_b   1.000
_cell.length_c   1.000
_cell.angle_alpha   90.00
_cell.angle_beta   90.00
_cell.angle_gamma   90.00
#
_symmetry.space_group_name_H-M   'P 1'
#
loop_
_entity.id
_entity.type
_entity.pdbx_description
1 polymer ?
#
loop_
_entity_poly.entity_id
_entity_poly.type
_entity_poly.pdbx_seq_one_letter_code
_entity_poly.pdbx_strand_id
1 'polypeptide(L)'
;MDNEQTPSRLNPTQERTLGLLRRPSEPVIFDSDQISSFISDFSDAFNHLTSRVTALGTTLFISKGMLTSVLGCEEHFQEKDEFRWSVPTAIGTVAHRAIELLTGWRGAPYPATLVDES
;
A
#
# COMPACT_ATOMS: atom_id res chain seq x y z
N MET A 1 -20.95 -29.27 -4.84
CA MET A 1 -19.62 -29.81 -4.48
C MET A 1 -18.93 -28.70 -3.72
N ASP A 2 -19.01 -28.79 -2.39
CA ASP A 2 -18.56 -27.75 -1.47
C ASP A 2 -17.04 -27.82 -1.36
N ASN A 3 -16.38 -26.71 -1.73
CA ASN A 3 -14.94 -26.56 -1.61
C ASN A 3 -14.62 -26.22 -0.15
N GLU A 4 -14.49 -27.23 0.72
CA GLU A 4 -13.93 -27.05 2.06
C GLU A 4 -12.47 -26.63 1.94
N GLN A 5 -12.22 -25.33 1.86
CA GLN A 5 -10.89 -24.76 2.10
C GLN A 5 -10.50 -25.10 3.56
N THR A 6 -9.64 -26.10 3.73
CA THR A 6 -9.01 -26.36 5.03
C THR A 6 -8.20 -25.13 5.43
N PRO A 7 -8.43 -24.52 6.62
CA PRO A 7 -7.73 -23.32 7.02
C PRO A 7 -6.24 -23.62 7.11
N SER A 8 -5.43 -22.93 6.30
CA SER A 8 -3.97 -23.08 6.33
C SER A 8 -3.47 -22.73 7.73
N ARG A 9 -2.88 -23.71 8.43
CA ARG A 9 -2.33 -23.51 9.78
C ARG A 9 -1.26 -22.41 9.71
N LEU A 10 -1.49 -21.31 10.41
CA LEU A 10 -0.59 -20.18 10.47
C LEU A 10 0.71 -20.59 11.19
N ASN A 11 1.84 -20.00 10.80
CA ASN A 11 3.08 -20.18 11.54
C ASN A 11 3.09 -19.29 12.80
N PRO A 12 3.94 -19.58 13.81
CA PRO A 12 3.94 -18.84 15.08
C PRO A 12 4.19 -17.32 14.93
N THR A 13 4.91 -16.91 13.90
CA THR A 13 5.15 -15.48 13.60
C THR A 13 3.89 -14.83 13.02
N GLN A 14 3.18 -15.51 12.14
CA GLN A 14 1.90 -15.07 11.59
C GLN A 14 0.82 -14.95 12.67
N GLU A 15 0.74 -15.92 13.59
CA GLU A 15 -0.18 -15.88 14.73
C GLU A 15 0.08 -14.68 15.64
N ARG A 16 1.36 -14.44 15.99
CA ARG A 16 1.75 -13.29 16.82
C ARG A 16 1.46 -11.96 16.13
N THR A 17 1.76 -11.88 14.83
CA THR A 17 1.51 -10.69 14.02
C THR A 17 0.02 -10.38 13.93
N LEU A 18 -0.81 -11.39 13.68
CA LEU A 18 -2.26 -11.23 13.71
C LEU A 18 -2.76 -10.85 15.10
N GLY A 19 -2.20 -11.40 16.19
CA GLY A 19 -2.56 -10.97 17.54
C GLY A 19 -2.38 -9.47 17.81
N LEU A 20 -1.42 -8.83 17.12
CA LEU A 20 -1.15 -7.40 17.21
C LEU A 20 -1.98 -6.55 16.25
N LEU A 21 -2.20 -7.05 15.02
CA LEU A 21 -2.83 -6.28 13.94
C LEU A 21 -4.34 -6.53 13.80
N ARG A 22 -4.85 -7.64 14.35
CA ARG A 22 -6.25 -8.03 14.15
C ARG A 22 -7.16 -7.06 14.90
N ARG A 23 -8.27 -6.72 14.24
CA ARG A 23 -9.36 -5.96 14.86
C ARG A 23 -9.83 -6.66 16.15
N PRO A 24 -10.22 -5.91 17.19
CA PRO A 24 -10.88 -6.48 18.36
C PRO A 24 -12.05 -7.39 17.95
N SER A 25 -12.33 -8.41 18.78
CA SER A 25 -13.41 -9.37 18.51
C SER A 25 -14.78 -8.72 18.44
N GLU A 26 -14.96 -7.61 19.14
CA GLU A 26 -16.15 -6.76 19.03
C GLU A 26 -16.01 -5.80 17.85
N PRO A 27 -16.92 -5.83 16.88
CA PRO A 27 -16.83 -4.94 15.73
C PRO A 27 -17.17 -3.50 16.14
N VAL A 28 -16.30 -2.55 15.80
CA VAL A 28 -16.65 -1.13 15.80
C VAL A 28 -17.80 -0.92 14.81
N ILE A 29 -18.94 -0.42 15.32
CA ILE A 29 -20.11 -0.02 14.54
C ILE A 29 -20.07 1.49 14.41
N PHE A 30 -20.15 1.98 13.17
CA PHE A 30 -20.21 3.40 12.87
C PHE A 30 -21.66 3.76 12.53
N ASP A 31 -22.07 4.97 12.90
CA ASP A 31 -23.38 5.50 12.55
C ASP A 31 -23.49 5.70 11.03
N SER A 32 -24.52 5.10 10.42
CA SER A 32 -24.75 5.16 8.98
C SER A 32 -25.02 6.57 8.48
N ASP A 33 -25.68 7.40 9.30
CA ASP A 33 -26.01 8.78 8.91
C ASP A 33 -24.75 9.64 8.92
N GLN A 34 -23.88 9.41 9.91
CA GLN A 34 -22.56 10.04 9.98
C GLN A 34 -21.65 9.63 8.81
N ILE A 35 -21.62 8.34 8.45
CA ILE A 35 -20.89 7.87 7.26
C ILE A 35 -21.42 8.55 6.00
N SER A 36 -22.75 8.63 5.85
CA SER A 36 -23.39 9.24 4.70
C SER A 36 -23.05 10.73 4.58
N SER A 37 -23.03 11.45 5.71
CA SER A 37 -22.57 12.85 5.76
C SER A 37 -21.14 12.98 5.27
N PHE A 38 -20.21 12.15 5.74
CA PHE A 38 -18.81 12.21 5.30
C PHE A 38 -18.68 11.93 3.80
N ILE A 39 -19.40 10.92 3.29
CA ILE A 39 -19.39 10.62 1.85
C ILE A 39 -19.90 11.81 1.04
N SER A 40 -20.97 12.47 1.49
CA SER A 40 -21.50 13.67 0.83
C SER A 40 -20.48 14.79 0.82
N ASP A 41 -19.92 15.13 1.99
CA ASP A 41 -18.94 16.22 2.13
C ASP A 41 -17.70 16.00 1.25
N PHE A 42 -17.17 14.77 1.24
CA PHE A 42 -16.05 14.41 0.38
C PHE A 42 -16.43 14.50 -1.09
N SER A 43 -17.58 13.97 -1.49
CA SER A 43 -18.03 14.01 -2.89
C SER A 43 -18.17 15.45 -3.38
N ASP A 44 -18.76 16.33 -2.58
CA ASP A 44 -18.92 17.75 -2.90
C ASP A 44 -17.56 18.46 -3.01
N ALA A 45 -16.63 18.19 -2.09
CA ALA A 45 -15.27 18.74 -2.16
C ALA A 45 -14.51 18.28 -3.41
N PHE A 46 -14.66 17.00 -3.80
CA PHE A 46 -13.97 16.43 -4.95
C PHE A 46 -14.62 16.77 -6.29
N ASN A 47 -15.91 17.09 -6.35
CA ASN A 47 -16.62 17.42 -7.60
C ASN A 47 -15.93 18.54 -8.39
N HIS A 48 -15.40 19.57 -7.71
CA HIS A 48 -14.64 20.64 -8.35
C HIS A 48 -13.29 20.17 -8.95
N LEU A 49 -12.66 19.15 -8.35
CA LEU A 49 -11.42 18.57 -8.86
C LEU A 49 -11.67 17.60 -10.02
N THR A 50 -12.79 16.87 -10.00
CA THR A 50 -13.19 15.92 -11.03
C THR A 50 -13.29 16.57 -12.41
N SER A 51 -13.85 17.79 -12.49
CA SER A 51 -13.94 18.52 -13.77
C SER A 51 -12.56 18.83 -14.35
N ARG A 52 -11.60 19.23 -13.49
CA ARG A 52 -10.22 19.55 -13.87
C ARG A 52 -9.47 18.31 -14.33
N VAL A 53 -9.62 17.18 -13.63
CA VAL A 53 -8.98 15.91 -14.00
C VAL A 53 -9.55 15.40 -15.32
N THR A 54 -10.87 15.44 -15.48
CA THR A 54 -11.54 15.04 -16.74
C THR A 54 -11.05 15.87 -17.92
N ALA A 55 -10.86 17.18 -17.74
CA ALA A 55 -10.37 18.08 -18.77
C ALA A 55 -8.95 17.77 -19.25
N LEU A 56 -8.15 17.01 -18.49
CA LEU A 56 -6.81 16.57 -18.94
C LEU A 56 -6.89 15.59 -20.12
N GLY A 57 -8.02 14.90 -20.31
CA GLY A 57 -8.19 13.92 -21.38
C GLY A 57 -7.29 12.68 -21.24
N THR A 58 -6.68 12.47 -20.08
CA THR A 58 -5.77 11.37 -19.77
C THR A 58 -6.04 10.83 -18.37
N THR A 59 -5.68 9.57 -18.15
CA THR A 59 -5.63 8.98 -16.81
C THR A 59 -4.46 9.59 -16.03
N LEU A 60 -4.75 10.16 -14.87
CA LEU A 60 -3.74 10.64 -13.93
C LEU A 60 -3.37 9.50 -12.98
N PHE A 61 -2.11 9.05 -13.03
CA PHE A 61 -1.59 8.10 -12.04
C PHE A 61 -1.12 8.86 -10.80
N ILE A 62 -1.72 8.56 -9.64
CA ILE A 62 -1.37 9.18 -8.36
C ILE A 62 -0.85 8.09 -7.43
N SER A 63 0.34 8.30 -6.88
CA SER A 63 0.90 7.46 -5.82
C SER A 63 0.91 8.18 -4.48
N LYS A 64 0.97 7.43 -3.37
CA LYS A 64 1.18 8.01 -2.03
C LYS A 64 2.41 8.92 -1.99
N GLY A 65 3.50 8.50 -2.65
CA GLY A 65 4.74 9.28 -2.71
C GLY A 65 4.54 10.63 -3.39
N MET A 66 3.81 10.67 -4.52
CA MET A 66 3.49 11.93 -5.21
C MET A 66 2.70 12.88 -4.32
N LEU A 67 1.68 12.39 -3.62
CA LEU A 67 0.89 13.20 -2.69
C LEU A 67 1.75 13.72 -1.53
N THR A 68 2.58 12.87 -0.92
CA THR A 68 3.48 13.29 0.16
C THR A 68 4.48 14.34 -0.32
N SER A 69 4.99 14.21 -1.55
CA SER A 69 5.92 15.19 -2.13
C SER A 69 5.26 16.55 -2.36
N VAL A 70 4.09 16.59 -3.01
CA VAL A 70 3.31 17.83 -3.21
C VAL A 70 3.01 18.52 -1.88
N LEU A 71 2.54 17.75 -0.89
CA LEU A 71 2.15 18.30 0.41
C LEU A 71 3.34 18.74 1.26
N GLY A 72 4.54 18.21 1.00
CA GLY A 72 5.78 18.60 1.66
C GLY A 72 6.35 19.92 1.12
N CYS A 73 6.40 20.06 -0.21
CA CYS A 73 6.83 21.28 -0.89
C CYS A 73 6.40 21.24 -2.36
N GLU A 74 5.46 22.11 -2.75
CA GLU A 74 4.95 22.15 -4.13
C GLU A 74 6.04 22.52 -5.14
N GLU A 75 6.93 23.44 -4.80
CA GLU A 75 8.05 23.84 -5.66
C GLU A 75 8.97 22.66 -5.96
N HIS A 76 9.37 21.92 -4.93
CA HIS A 76 10.21 20.74 -5.09
C HIS A 76 9.54 19.64 -5.91
N PHE A 77 8.21 19.47 -5.80
CA PHE A 77 7.48 18.52 -6.64
C PHE A 77 7.47 18.91 -8.13
N GLN A 78 7.52 20.21 -8.44
CA GLN A 78 7.61 20.69 -9.83
C GLN A 78 9.02 20.52 -10.42
N GLU A 79 10.04 20.39 -9.58
CA GLU A 79 11.38 20.03 -10.04
C GLU A 79 11.32 18.64 -10.67
N LYS A 80 11.82 18.51 -11.90
CA LYS A 80 11.92 17.20 -12.56
C LYS A 80 13.00 16.39 -11.87
N ASP A 81 12.61 15.59 -10.89
CA ASP A 81 13.52 14.66 -10.25
C ASP A 81 13.71 13.44 -11.16
N GLU A 82 14.86 13.35 -11.81
CA GLU A 82 15.26 12.14 -12.50
C GLU A 82 15.64 11.09 -11.45
N PHE A 83 15.00 9.91 -11.50
CA PHE A 83 15.36 8.83 -10.60
C PHE A 83 16.87 8.54 -10.68
N ARG A 84 17.55 8.62 -9.54
CA ARG A 84 18.95 8.25 -9.40
C ARG A 84 19.14 7.29 -8.24
N TRP A 85 19.89 6.22 -8.50
CA TRP A 85 20.34 5.34 -7.42
C TRP A 85 21.17 6.13 -6.41
N SER A 86 20.76 6.02 -5.16
CA SER A 86 21.52 6.47 -4.01
C SER A 86 21.64 5.31 -3.02
N VAL A 87 22.69 5.32 -2.21
CA VAL A 87 22.85 4.31 -1.15
C VAL A 87 21.62 4.28 -0.23
N PRO A 88 21.08 5.43 0.25
CA PRO A 88 19.85 5.44 1.05
C PRO A 88 18.65 4.78 0.37
N THR A 89 18.39 5.08 -0.91
CA THR A 89 17.25 4.51 -1.65
C THR A 89 17.44 3.01 -1.89
N ALA A 90 18.66 2.57 -2.20
CA ALA A 90 18.96 1.16 -2.46
C ALA A 90 18.78 0.26 -1.24
N ILE A 91 19.16 0.74 -0.04
CA ILE A 91 19.03 -0.05 1.20
C ILE A 91 17.58 -0.46 1.44
N GLY A 92 16.63 0.47 1.29
CA GLY A 92 15.22 0.20 1.47
C GLY A 92 14.68 -0.83 0.48
N THR A 93 15.03 -0.69 -0.81
CA THR A 93 14.63 -1.63 -1.86
C THR A 93 15.14 -3.05 -1.58
N VAL A 94 16.43 -3.18 -1.24
CA VAL A 94 17.03 -4.48 -0.92
C VAL A 94 16.38 -5.09 0.32
N ALA A 95 16.18 -4.31 1.38
CA ALA A 95 15.58 -4.78 2.62
C ALA A 95 14.14 -5.26 2.43
N HIS A 96 13.30 -4.49 1.71
CA HIS A 96 11.92 -4.90 1.43
C HIS A 96 11.85 -6.18 0.61
N ARG A 97 12.69 -6.32 -0.42
CA ARG A 97 12.75 -7.55 -1.22
C ARG A 97 13.21 -8.75 -0.38
N ALA A 98 14.21 -8.56 0.48
CA ALA A 98 14.66 -9.61 1.38
C ALA A 98 13.56 -10.05 2.36
N ILE A 99 12.81 -9.12 2.95
CA ILE A 99 11.67 -9.43 3.83
C ILE A 99 10.59 -10.20 3.07
N GLU A 100 10.21 -9.72 1.88
CA GLU A 100 9.24 -10.38 1.02
C GLU A 100 9.63 -11.85 0.78
N LEU A 101 10.87 -12.08 0.32
CA LEU A 101 11.41 -13.42 0.11
C LEU A 101 11.35 -14.25 1.39
N LEU A 102 11.81 -13.72 2.53
CA LEU A 102 11.79 -14.45 3.81
C LEU A 102 10.39 -14.82 4.31
N THR A 103 9.36 -14.03 3.96
CA THR A 103 7.97 -14.32 4.36
C THR A 103 7.28 -15.36 3.49
N GLY A 104 7.62 -15.41 2.20
CA GLY A 104 6.98 -16.31 1.22
C GLY A 104 7.74 -17.61 0.96
N TRP A 105 9.05 -17.65 1.21
CA TRP A 105 9.90 -18.77 0.84
C TRP A 105 9.70 -19.98 1.75
N ARG A 106 9.49 -21.16 1.17
CA ARG A 106 9.45 -22.44 1.89
C ARG A 106 10.79 -23.16 1.74
N GLY A 107 11.53 -23.32 2.85
CA GLY A 107 12.85 -23.97 2.88
C GLY A 107 14.01 -22.97 3.01
N ALA A 108 15.26 -23.46 3.03
CA ALA A 108 16.43 -22.59 3.04
C ALA A 108 16.80 -22.17 1.60
N PRO A 109 16.67 -20.88 1.23
CA PRO A 109 17.04 -20.45 -0.11
C PRO A 109 18.55 -20.53 -0.31
N TYR A 110 18.99 -21.05 -1.46
CA TYR A 110 20.39 -20.92 -1.88
C TYR A 110 20.59 -19.50 -2.43
N PRO A 111 21.58 -18.72 -1.96
CA PRO A 111 21.71 -17.30 -2.33
C PRO A 111 21.73 -17.03 -3.84
N ALA A 112 22.30 -17.93 -4.65
CA ALA A 112 22.35 -17.76 -6.09
C ALA A 112 20.99 -17.90 -6.78
N THR A 113 20.02 -18.62 -6.20
CA THR A 113 18.69 -18.80 -6.79
C THR A 113 17.75 -17.62 -6.52
N LEU A 114 18.14 -16.69 -5.65
CA LEU A 114 17.34 -15.50 -5.31
C LEU A 114 17.47 -14.36 -6.33
N VAL A 115 18.49 -14.41 -7.20
CA VAL A 115 18.81 -13.34 -8.16
C VAL A 115 17.95 -13.43 -9.42
N ASP A 116 17.49 -14.63 -9.78
CA ASP A 116 16.86 -14.91 -11.08
C ASP A 116 15.32 -14.90 -11.07
N GLU A 117 14.66 -14.65 -9.93
CA GLU A 117 13.19 -14.66 -9.80
C GLU A 117 12.56 -13.25 -9.88
N SER A 118 13.07 -12.38 -10.77
CA SER A 118 12.51 -11.04 -11.04
C SER A 118 11.45 -11.06 -12.13
#